data_AF-A0A1F8UW58-F1
#
_entry.id   AF-A0A1F8UW58-F1
#
_cell.length_a   1.000
_cell.length_b   1.000
_cell.length_c   1.000
_cell.angle_alpha   90.00
_cell.angle_beta   90.00
_cell.angle_gamma   90.00
#
_symmetry.space_group_name_H-M   'P 1'
#
loop_
_entity.id
_entity.type
_entity.pdbx_description
1 polymer ?
#
loop_
_entity_poly.entity_id
_entity_poly.type
_entity_poly.pdbx_seq_one_letter_code
_entity_poly.pdbx_strand_id
1 'polypeptide(L)'
;MDYFDVINELIAEKGLSQTQIFNKRKDLDVKISKRDLSNVTNKKVILTEEKNCELSKILGLDEEELPFMAYLQHAPEDLKKFVEDFRDIILNIIRLYINSGLPEEQFKEEIEKLRKSRSYEIVKTGWGCLDDIIDENSINIKFQNNEIKYAKPEFAPGQIIDNSMYPLIEKGNRIHYSSKYDVKIGDLVLLKILNKDRYYNCNFIRRYMIDEMGKYLFKAIDPNFPSFRLEKGEFEILYKVDRITKKV
;
A
#
# COMPACT_ATOMS: atom_id res chain seq x y z
N MET A 1 14.24 11.35 -12.12
CA MET A 1 15.68 11.70 -12.14
C MET A 1 16.33 11.16 -13.39
N ASP A 2 17.39 11.81 -13.88
CA ASP A 2 18.20 11.34 -15.01
C ASP A 2 19.05 10.11 -14.61
N TYR A 3 19.17 9.13 -15.49
CA TYR A 3 19.92 7.89 -15.28
C TYR A 3 21.35 8.14 -14.75
N PHE A 4 22.03 9.15 -15.29
CA PHE A 4 23.40 9.46 -14.87
C PHE A 4 23.48 10.03 -13.46
N ASP A 5 22.49 10.82 -13.06
CA ASP A 5 22.44 11.41 -11.72
C ASP A 5 22.21 10.32 -10.67
N VAL A 6 21.33 9.36 -10.97
CA VAL A 6 21.10 8.22 -10.10
C VAL A 6 22.38 7.41 -9.89
N ILE A 7 23.11 7.10 -10.97
CA ILE A 7 24.39 6.36 -10.83
C ILE A 7 25.39 7.13 -9.98
N ASN A 8 25.55 8.43 -10.20
CA ASN A 8 26.50 9.23 -9.43
C ASN A 8 26.09 9.33 -7.95
N GLU A 9 24.80 9.46 -7.66
CA GLU A 9 24.26 9.45 -6.30
C GLU A 9 24.53 8.10 -5.62
N LEU A 10 24.24 6.98 -6.29
CA LEU A 10 24.48 5.63 -5.74
C LEU A 10 25.95 5.37 -5.44
N ILE A 11 26.84 5.83 -6.31
CA ILE A 11 28.29 5.75 -6.10
C ILE A 11 28.69 6.55 -4.85
N ALA A 12 28.12 7.75 -4.69
CA ALA A 12 28.37 8.63 -3.55
C ALA A 12 27.82 8.04 -2.23
N GLU A 13 26.59 7.53 -2.23
CA GLU A 13 25.94 6.90 -1.07
C GLU A 13 26.74 5.71 -0.54
N LYS A 14 27.31 4.90 -1.45
CA LYS A 14 28.15 3.76 -1.07
C LYS A 14 29.56 4.17 -0.65
N GLY A 15 29.92 5.46 -0.77
CA GLY A 15 31.26 5.97 -0.49
C GLY A 15 32.35 5.32 -1.34
N LEU A 16 32.00 4.84 -2.55
CA LEU A 16 32.93 4.10 -3.40
C LEU A 16 33.57 5.03 -4.42
N SER A 17 34.90 4.99 -4.53
CA SER A 17 35.60 5.52 -5.69
C SER A 17 35.40 4.62 -6.91
N GLN A 18 35.52 5.18 -8.11
CA GLN A 18 35.53 4.40 -9.36
C GLN A 18 36.56 3.27 -9.35
N THR A 19 37.69 3.47 -8.67
CA THR A 19 38.74 2.45 -8.52
C THR A 19 38.25 1.29 -7.65
N GLN A 20 37.54 1.57 -6.55
CA GLN A 20 36.96 0.53 -5.71
C GLN A 20 35.86 -0.25 -6.44
N ILE A 21 34.99 0.43 -7.20
CA ILE A 21 33.96 -0.20 -8.04
C ILE A 21 34.63 -1.12 -9.07
N PHE A 22 35.65 -0.62 -9.77
CA PHE A 22 36.38 -1.42 -10.74
C PHE A 22 37.10 -2.63 -10.12
N ASN A 23 37.58 -2.53 -8.88
CA ASN A 23 38.24 -3.65 -8.22
C ASN A 23 37.26 -4.73 -7.77
N LYS A 24 36.07 -4.33 -7.26
CA LYS A 24 34.99 -5.25 -6.88
C LYS A 24 34.51 -6.15 -8.01
N ARG A 25 34.70 -5.74 -9.28
CA ARG A 25 34.30 -6.54 -10.45
C ARG A 25 34.94 -7.94 -10.48
N LYS A 26 36.15 -8.07 -9.92
CA LYS A 26 36.89 -9.34 -9.90
C LYS A 26 36.20 -10.38 -9.01
N ASP A 27 35.61 -9.92 -7.91
CA ASP A 27 34.96 -10.79 -6.93
C ASP A 27 33.58 -11.27 -7.40
N LEU A 28 33.01 -10.58 -8.40
CA LEU A 28 31.66 -10.83 -8.93
C LEU A 28 31.66 -11.39 -10.36
N ASP A 29 32.85 -11.68 -10.92
CA ASP A 29 33.05 -12.14 -12.31
C ASP A 29 32.35 -11.27 -13.37
N VAL A 30 32.41 -9.95 -13.21
CA VAL A 30 31.78 -8.98 -14.14
C VAL A 30 32.81 -8.24 -15.00
N LYS A 31 32.43 -7.91 -16.24
CA LYS A 31 33.35 -7.46 -17.30
C LYS A 31 33.38 -5.94 -17.52
N ILE A 32 32.60 -5.16 -16.77
CA ILE A 32 32.59 -3.70 -16.85
C ILE A 32 33.99 -3.10 -16.76
N SER A 33 34.34 -2.24 -17.72
CA SER A 33 35.67 -1.66 -17.83
C SER A 33 35.78 -0.32 -17.10
N LYS A 34 37.01 0.14 -16.79
CA LYS A 34 37.24 1.51 -16.28
C LYS A 34 36.70 2.57 -17.22
N ARG A 35 36.77 2.32 -18.54
CA ARG A 35 36.27 3.24 -19.56
C ARG A 35 34.75 3.37 -19.49
N ASP A 36 34.04 2.26 -19.26
CA ASP A 36 32.59 2.26 -19.09
C ASP A 36 32.18 3.08 -17.86
N LEU A 37 32.81 2.83 -16.71
CA LEU A 37 32.59 3.58 -15.48
C LEU A 37 32.86 5.07 -15.67
N SER A 38 33.99 5.42 -16.28
CA SER A 38 34.33 6.82 -16.57
C SER A 38 33.34 7.46 -17.54
N ASN A 39 32.84 6.73 -18.54
CA ASN A 39 31.89 7.28 -19.50
C ASN A 39 30.54 7.55 -18.85
N VAL A 40 30.04 6.62 -18.01
CA VAL A 40 28.73 6.78 -17.38
C VAL A 40 28.74 7.86 -16.31
N THR A 41 29.77 7.93 -15.45
CA THR A 41 29.85 8.95 -14.38
C THR A 41 29.99 10.36 -14.95
N ASN A 42 30.65 10.50 -16.12
CA ASN A 42 30.81 11.78 -16.82
C ASN A 42 29.65 12.08 -17.79
N LYS A 43 28.51 11.37 -17.66
CA LYS A 43 27.30 11.57 -18.47
C LYS A 43 27.51 11.45 -19.99
N LYS A 44 28.46 10.62 -20.43
CA LYS A 44 28.82 10.50 -21.86
C LYS A 44 28.07 9.40 -22.59
N VAL A 45 27.88 8.25 -21.94
CA VAL A 45 27.34 7.05 -22.57
C VAL A 45 26.44 6.31 -21.60
N ILE A 46 25.23 5.98 -22.05
CA ILE A 46 24.34 5.04 -21.37
C ILE A 46 24.86 3.63 -21.63
N LEU A 47 25.02 2.86 -20.56
CA LEU A 47 25.60 1.53 -20.67
C LEU A 47 24.62 0.58 -21.36
N THR A 48 25.15 -0.50 -21.93
CA THR A 48 24.31 -1.60 -22.42
C THR A 48 23.61 -2.27 -21.25
N GLU A 49 22.50 -2.96 -21.52
CA GLU A 49 21.76 -3.72 -20.51
C GLU A 49 22.66 -4.65 -19.69
N GLU A 50 23.49 -5.46 -20.37
CA GLU A 50 24.47 -6.35 -19.71
C GLU A 50 25.36 -5.59 -18.72
N LYS A 51 25.93 -4.45 -19.13
CA LYS A 51 26.82 -3.64 -18.27
C LYS A 51 26.06 -2.93 -17.14
N ASN A 52 24.80 -2.60 -17.35
CA ASN A 52 23.95 -2.08 -16.28
C ASN A 52 23.67 -3.15 -15.23
N CYS A 53 23.33 -4.37 -15.63
CA CYS A 53 23.16 -5.50 -14.69
C CYS A 53 24.44 -5.76 -13.90
N GLU A 54 25.60 -5.76 -14.57
CA GLU A 54 26.91 -5.90 -13.91
C GLU A 54 27.18 -4.78 -12.90
N LEU A 55 26.84 -3.53 -13.24
CA LEU A 55 27.01 -2.39 -12.34
C LEU A 55 26.04 -2.46 -11.16
N SER A 56 24.79 -2.88 -11.37
CA SER A 56 23.82 -3.12 -10.29
C SER A 56 24.37 -4.09 -9.26
N LYS A 57 24.97 -5.21 -9.71
CA LYS A 57 25.61 -6.20 -8.82
C LYS A 57 26.71 -5.58 -7.97
N ILE A 58 27.59 -4.78 -8.58
CA ILE A 58 28.69 -4.13 -7.86
C ILE A 58 28.17 -3.14 -6.80
N LEU A 59 27.10 -2.41 -7.12
CA LEU A 59 26.48 -1.42 -6.23
C LEU A 59 25.54 -2.06 -5.18
N GLY A 60 25.24 -3.36 -5.32
CA GLY A 60 24.33 -4.09 -4.45
C GLY A 60 22.88 -3.66 -4.64
N LEU A 61 22.48 -3.50 -5.89
CA LEU A 61 21.13 -3.17 -6.33
C LEU A 61 20.45 -4.39 -6.97
N ASP A 62 19.15 -4.26 -7.20
CA ASP A 62 18.46 -5.19 -8.07
C ASP A 62 19.04 -5.15 -9.49
N GLU A 63 19.21 -6.31 -10.12
CA GLU A 63 19.84 -6.43 -11.43
C GLU A 63 19.07 -5.65 -12.51
N GLU A 64 17.76 -5.49 -12.36
CA GLU A 64 16.90 -4.81 -13.34
C GLU A 64 16.81 -3.30 -13.12
N GLU A 65 17.29 -2.79 -11.99
CA GLU A 65 17.10 -1.37 -11.63
C GLU A 65 17.79 -0.41 -12.60
N LEU A 66 19.11 -0.57 -12.81
CA LEU A 66 19.86 0.28 -13.73
C LEU A 66 19.46 0.07 -15.20
N PRO A 67 19.21 -1.17 -15.69
CA PRO A 67 18.61 -1.39 -17.00
C PRO A 67 17.29 -0.63 -17.21
N PHE A 68 16.39 -0.66 -16.24
CA PHE A 68 15.11 0.05 -16.30
C PHE A 68 15.30 1.56 -16.43
N MET A 69 16.21 2.13 -15.64
CA MET A 69 16.53 3.56 -15.71
C MET A 69 17.16 3.95 -17.04
N ALA A 70 18.09 3.12 -17.56
CA ALA A 70 18.70 3.34 -18.86
C ALA A 70 17.66 3.31 -20.00
N TYR A 71 16.70 2.39 -19.92
CA TYR A 71 15.58 2.31 -20.85
C TYR A 71 14.70 3.57 -20.77
N LEU A 72 14.28 3.97 -19.57
CA LEU A 72 13.46 5.15 -19.36
C LEU A 72 14.11 6.42 -19.89
N GLN A 73 15.44 6.56 -19.77
CA GLN A 73 16.15 7.74 -20.26
C GLN A 73 15.92 7.98 -21.77
N HIS A 74 15.89 6.90 -22.55
CA HIS A 74 15.66 6.92 -23.99
C HIS A 74 14.20 6.73 -24.41
N ALA A 75 13.32 6.43 -23.46
CA ALA A 75 11.91 6.23 -23.74
C ALA A 75 11.27 7.50 -24.33
N PRO A 76 10.25 7.34 -25.20
CA PRO A 76 9.40 8.45 -25.62
C PRO A 76 8.83 9.19 -24.41
N GLU A 77 8.61 10.50 -24.57
CA GLU A 77 8.13 11.33 -23.47
C GLU A 77 6.79 10.84 -22.91
N ASP A 78 5.92 10.31 -23.76
CA ASP A 78 4.64 9.70 -23.36
C ASP A 78 4.84 8.51 -22.41
N LEU A 79 5.87 7.69 -22.64
CA LEU A 79 6.16 6.54 -21.78
C LEU A 79 6.81 6.97 -20.45
N LYS A 80 7.68 7.98 -20.48
CA LYS A 80 8.22 8.60 -19.25
C LYS A 80 7.09 9.15 -18.40
N LYS A 81 6.18 9.90 -19.03
CA LYS A 81 4.99 10.44 -18.38
C LYS A 81 4.10 9.33 -17.82
N PHE A 82 3.86 8.26 -18.58
CA PHE A 82 3.09 7.12 -18.10
C PHE A 82 3.69 6.50 -16.82
N VAL A 83 5.02 6.33 -16.75
CA VAL A 83 5.65 5.76 -15.57
C VAL A 83 5.57 6.71 -14.37
N GLU A 84 5.71 8.01 -14.58
CA GLU A 84 5.50 9.01 -13.52
C GLU A 84 4.04 9.02 -13.03
N ASP A 85 3.07 9.00 -13.95
CA ASP A 85 1.64 8.90 -13.63
C ASP A 85 1.33 7.59 -12.89
N PHE A 86 1.94 6.48 -13.29
CA PHE A 86 1.80 5.18 -12.63
C PHE A 86 2.41 5.17 -11.22
N ARG A 87 3.58 5.78 -11.05
CA ARG A 87 4.17 5.99 -9.73
C ARG A 87 3.21 6.75 -8.82
N ASP A 88 2.62 7.84 -9.33
CA ASP A 88 1.66 8.64 -8.58
C ASP A 88 0.36 7.86 -8.26
N ILE A 89 -0.09 6.98 -9.16
CA ILE A 89 -1.17 6.02 -8.89
C ILE A 89 -0.83 5.15 -7.68
N ILE A 90 0.32 4.50 -7.69
CA ILE A 90 0.74 3.59 -6.62
C ILE A 90 0.80 4.34 -5.28
N LEU A 91 1.40 5.53 -5.25
CA LEU A 91 1.49 6.35 -4.05
C LEU A 91 0.10 6.75 -3.51
N ASN A 92 -0.85 7.06 -4.40
CA ASN A 92 -2.22 7.34 -4.02
C ASN A 92 -2.96 6.09 -3.51
N ILE A 93 -2.70 4.92 -4.07
CA ILE A 93 -3.25 3.66 -3.55
C ILE A 93 -2.70 3.39 -2.15
N ILE A 94 -1.38 3.51 -1.96
CA ILE A 94 -0.73 3.39 -0.65
C ILE A 94 -1.37 4.36 0.35
N ARG A 95 -1.65 5.61 -0.06
CA ARG A 95 -2.40 6.59 0.75
C ARG A 95 -3.78 6.13 1.16
N LEU A 96 -4.51 5.47 0.28
CA LEU A 96 -5.85 4.98 0.58
C LEU A 96 -5.82 3.81 1.58
N TYR A 97 -4.80 2.94 1.50
CA TYR A 97 -4.65 1.79 2.41
C TYR A 97 -4.05 2.16 3.78
N ILE A 98 -3.07 3.06 3.82
CA ILE A 98 -2.38 3.48 5.06
C ILE A 98 -3.22 4.44 5.92
N ASN A 99 -4.32 4.99 5.37
CA ASN A 99 -5.27 5.87 6.09
C ASN A 99 -6.02 5.19 7.28
N SER A 100 -5.55 4.04 7.75
CA SER A 100 -6.05 3.29 8.89
C SER A 100 -5.42 3.70 10.24
N GLY A 101 -4.46 4.65 10.31
CA GLY A 101 -3.95 5.09 11.62
C GLY A 101 -2.87 6.19 11.71
N LEU A 102 -2.30 6.70 10.61
CA LEU A 102 -1.28 7.75 10.68
C LEU A 102 -1.88 9.17 10.65
N PRO A 103 -1.36 10.13 11.45
CA PRO A 103 -1.68 11.55 11.32
C PRO A 103 -1.35 12.09 9.91
N GLU A 104 -2.18 13.00 9.39
CA GLU A 104 -2.07 13.52 8.01
C GLU A 104 -0.70 14.14 7.69
N GLU A 105 -0.07 14.81 8.65
CA GLU A 105 1.24 15.46 8.45
C GLU A 105 2.38 14.44 8.32
N GLN A 106 2.42 13.42 9.19
CA GLN A 106 3.41 12.35 9.09
C GLN A 106 3.27 11.59 7.76
N PHE A 107 2.04 11.43 7.31
CA PHE A 107 1.76 10.80 6.03
C PHE A 107 2.25 11.63 4.83
N LYS A 108 2.08 12.96 4.86
CA LYS A 108 2.61 13.85 3.82
C LYS A 108 4.14 13.76 3.73
N GLU A 109 4.83 13.71 4.86
CA GLU A 109 6.28 13.54 4.89
C GLU A 109 6.73 12.22 4.29
N GLU A 110 6.05 11.11 4.62
CA GLU A 110 6.37 9.79 4.04
C GLU A 110 6.10 9.72 2.54
N ILE A 111 5.01 10.33 2.05
CA ILE A 111 4.77 10.44 0.60
C ILE A 111 5.84 11.27 -0.10
N GLU A 112 6.27 12.38 0.49
CA GLU A 112 7.35 13.20 -0.08
C GLU A 112 8.70 12.48 -0.06
N LYS A 113 8.97 11.62 0.94
CA LYS A 113 10.13 10.72 0.93
C LYS A 113 10.01 9.69 -0.20
N LEU A 114 8.84 9.06 -0.34
CA LEU A 114 8.60 8.09 -1.40
C LEU A 114 8.64 8.71 -2.80
N ARG A 115 8.21 9.95 -2.98
CA ARG A 115 8.35 10.68 -4.26
C ARG A 115 9.81 10.92 -4.65
N LYS A 116 10.69 11.01 -3.66
CA LYS A 116 12.14 11.09 -3.87
C LYS A 116 12.78 9.72 -4.05
N SER A 117 12.08 8.64 -3.73
CA SER A 117 12.55 7.28 -4.02
C SER A 117 12.62 7.03 -5.52
N ARG A 118 13.41 6.03 -5.89
CA ARG A 118 13.71 5.72 -7.29
C ARG A 118 12.47 5.14 -7.95
N SER A 119 12.16 5.60 -9.17
CA SER A 119 10.95 5.17 -9.89
C SER A 119 10.86 3.64 -10.03
N TYR A 120 12.01 2.96 -10.19
CA TYR A 120 12.06 1.49 -10.21
C TYR A 120 11.52 0.85 -8.92
N GLU A 121 11.97 1.31 -7.75
CA GLU A 121 11.54 0.74 -6.47
C GLU A 121 10.04 0.87 -6.26
N ILE A 122 9.47 2.02 -6.63
CA ILE A 122 8.05 2.29 -6.46
C ILE A 122 7.22 1.49 -7.47
N VAL A 123 7.68 1.38 -8.71
CA VAL A 123 7.01 0.56 -9.73
C VAL A 123 7.05 -0.92 -9.34
N LYS A 124 8.21 -1.44 -8.93
CA LYS A 124 8.38 -2.83 -8.51
C LYS A 124 7.54 -3.17 -7.28
N THR A 125 7.64 -2.35 -6.24
CA THR A 125 6.87 -2.53 -5.00
C THR A 125 5.38 -2.36 -5.27
N GLY A 126 5.01 -1.34 -6.04
CA GLY A 126 3.65 -1.06 -6.44
C GLY A 126 3.03 -2.19 -7.25
N TRP A 127 3.79 -2.80 -8.16
CA TRP A 127 3.34 -3.95 -8.94
C TRP A 127 3.08 -5.16 -8.05
N GLY A 128 4.01 -5.49 -7.14
CA GLY A 128 3.82 -6.58 -6.18
C GLY A 128 2.61 -6.35 -5.27
N CYS A 129 2.37 -5.12 -4.82
CA CYS A 129 1.17 -4.78 -4.06
C CYS A 129 -0.10 -4.80 -4.91
N LEU A 130 -0.02 -4.46 -6.21
CA LEU A 130 -1.18 -4.53 -7.11
C LEU A 130 -1.65 -5.96 -7.31
N ASP A 131 -0.75 -6.94 -7.41
CA ASP A 131 -1.13 -8.35 -7.50
C ASP A 131 -1.98 -8.76 -6.27
N ASP A 132 -1.54 -8.39 -5.06
CA ASP A 132 -2.30 -8.63 -3.83
C ASP A 132 -3.65 -7.87 -3.78
N ILE A 133 -3.70 -6.66 -4.33
CA ILE A 133 -4.87 -5.78 -4.31
C ILE A 133 -5.91 -6.16 -5.37
N ILE A 134 -5.47 -6.61 -6.54
CA ILE A 134 -6.31 -7.01 -7.68
C ILE A 134 -7.02 -8.32 -7.35
N ASP A 135 -6.34 -9.26 -6.69
CA ASP A 135 -6.96 -10.51 -6.21
C ASP A 135 -8.08 -10.25 -5.18
N GLU A 136 -8.07 -9.09 -4.50
CA GLU A 136 -9.07 -8.74 -3.48
C GLU A 136 -10.29 -7.94 -3.99
N ASN A 137 -10.40 -7.62 -5.30
CA ASN A 137 -11.50 -6.80 -5.88
C ASN A 137 -11.70 -5.43 -5.19
N SER A 138 -10.69 -4.90 -4.50
CA SER A 138 -10.86 -3.80 -3.54
C SER A 138 -10.78 -2.39 -4.14
N ILE A 139 -10.27 -2.19 -5.36
CA ILE A 139 -10.11 -0.85 -5.95
C ILE A 139 -10.93 -0.70 -7.23
N ASN A 140 -11.88 0.24 -7.20
CA ASN A 140 -12.57 0.71 -8.40
C ASN A 140 -11.82 1.90 -9.00
N ILE A 141 -11.11 1.66 -10.10
CA ILE A 141 -10.44 2.73 -10.87
C ILE A 141 -11.44 3.30 -11.87
N LYS A 142 -11.73 4.61 -11.81
CA LYS A 142 -12.57 5.30 -12.79
C LYS A 142 -11.77 6.39 -13.49
N PHE A 143 -11.82 6.38 -14.82
CA PHE A 143 -11.27 7.45 -15.66
C PHE A 143 -12.35 8.52 -15.86
N GLN A 144 -12.09 9.76 -15.43
CA GLN A 144 -12.95 10.91 -15.71
C GLN A 144 -12.08 12.09 -16.19
N ASN A 145 -12.35 12.63 -17.37
CA ASN A 145 -11.68 13.83 -17.91
C ASN A 145 -10.14 13.74 -17.93
N ASN A 146 -9.56 12.62 -18.35
CA ASN A 146 -8.12 12.34 -18.31
C ASN A 146 -7.48 12.38 -16.92
N GLU A 147 -8.28 12.42 -15.85
CA GLU A 147 -7.83 12.25 -14.49
C GLU A 147 -8.20 10.85 -13.99
N ILE A 148 -7.25 10.19 -13.35
CA ILE A 148 -7.50 8.93 -12.65
C ILE A 148 -8.13 9.28 -11.31
N LYS A 149 -9.43 9.03 -11.18
CA LYS A 149 -10.11 9.13 -9.89
C LYS A 149 -10.13 7.77 -9.25
N TYR A 150 -9.33 7.62 -8.20
CA TYR A 150 -9.45 6.49 -7.30
C TYR A 150 -10.72 6.70 -6.49
N ALA A 151 -11.71 5.82 -6.67
CA ALA A 151 -12.64 5.64 -5.58
C ALA A 151 -11.83 5.10 -4.41
N LYS A 152 -11.98 5.69 -3.21
CA LYS A 152 -11.63 4.98 -1.97
C LYS A 152 -12.09 3.53 -2.17
N PRO A 153 -11.28 2.49 -1.85
CA PRO A 153 -11.82 1.16 -1.70
C PRO A 153 -13.10 1.35 -0.93
N GLU A 154 -14.23 1.02 -1.55
CA GLU A 154 -15.50 1.27 -0.88
C GLU A 154 -15.44 0.53 0.47
N PHE A 155 -14.64 -0.56 0.56
CA PHE A 155 -14.23 -1.25 1.78
C PHE A 155 -12.84 -1.89 1.65
N ALA A 156 -11.96 -1.67 2.63
CA ALA A 156 -10.89 -2.62 2.91
C ALA A 156 -11.43 -3.68 3.88
N PRO A 157 -11.20 -4.98 3.65
CA PRO A 157 -11.65 -6.01 4.59
C PRO A 157 -11.00 -5.80 5.95
N GLY A 158 -11.81 -5.80 7.02
CA GLY A 158 -11.31 -5.72 8.39
C GLY A 158 -10.98 -7.11 8.92
N GLN A 159 -9.93 -7.24 9.73
CA GLN A 159 -9.67 -8.48 10.46
C GLN A 159 -10.37 -8.47 11.83
N ILE A 160 -11.04 -9.56 12.19
CA ILE A 160 -11.57 -9.73 13.55
C ILE A 160 -10.43 -9.97 14.53
N ILE A 161 -10.40 -9.18 15.60
CA ILE A 161 -9.35 -9.22 16.62
C ILE A 161 -9.76 -9.96 17.90
N ASP A 162 -11.05 -10.26 18.09
CA ASP A 162 -11.60 -10.95 19.26
C ASP A 162 -12.51 -12.14 18.88
N ASN A 163 -13.09 -12.83 19.86
CA ASN A 163 -14.01 -13.95 19.62
C ASN A 163 -15.46 -13.61 19.97
N SER A 164 -15.82 -12.32 20.02
CA SER A 164 -17.15 -11.87 20.46
C SER A 164 -18.31 -12.39 19.59
N MET A 165 -18.00 -12.86 18.39
CA MET A 165 -18.95 -13.38 17.42
C MET A 165 -18.80 -14.89 17.15
N TYR A 166 -18.01 -15.61 17.95
CA TYR A 166 -17.87 -17.07 17.86
C TYR A 166 -19.20 -17.78 18.19
N PRO A 167 -19.57 -18.89 17.52
CA PRO A 167 -18.85 -19.62 16.47
C PRO A 167 -19.08 -19.07 15.05
N LEU A 168 -19.88 -18.03 14.89
CA LEU A 168 -20.24 -17.51 13.57
C LEU A 168 -19.04 -16.83 12.88
N ILE A 169 -18.23 -16.11 13.65
CA ILE A 169 -17.00 -15.48 13.19
C ILE A 169 -15.90 -15.72 14.21
N GLU A 170 -14.84 -16.38 13.76
CA GLU A 170 -13.66 -16.67 14.57
C GLU A 170 -12.66 -15.51 14.51
N LYS A 171 -11.85 -15.37 15.57
CA LYS A 171 -10.71 -14.45 15.57
C LYS A 171 -9.79 -14.71 14.40
N GLY A 172 -9.42 -13.64 13.71
CA GLY A 172 -8.54 -13.66 12.55
C GLY A 172 -9.25 -13.78 11.21
N ASN A 173 -10.56 -14.10 11.18
CA ASN A 173 -11.35 -14.05 9.96
C ASN A 173 -11.37 -12.62 9.38
N ARG A 174 -11.46 -12.54 8.05
CA ARG A 174 -11.61 -11.28 7.32
C ARG A 174 -13.09 -10.98 7.09
N ILE A 175 -13.48 -9.72 7.23
CA ILE A 175 -14.85 -9.26 7.08
C ILE A 175 -14.92 -8.25 5.97
N HIS A 176 -15.86 -8.48 5.06
CA HIS A 176 -16.22 -7.57 4.00
C HIS A 176 -17.48 -6.80 4.41
N TYR A 177 -17.45 -5.50 4.18
CA TYR A 177 -18.52 -4.57 4.54
C TYR A 177 -19.28 -4.13 3.30
N SER A 178 -20.50 -3.63 3.49
CA SER A 178 -21.25 -2.95 2.43
C SER A 178 -21.76 -1.58 2.90
N SER A 179 -21.69 -0.58 2.01
CA SER A 179 -22.13 0.82 2.22
C SER A 179 -23.53 1.08 1.67
N LYS A 180 -24.13 0.13 0.95
CA LYS A 180 -25.32 0.37 0.11
C LYS A 180 -26.58 -0.36 0.55
N TYR A 181 -26.59 -0.95 1.75
CA TYR A 181 -27.78 -1.66 2.24
C TYR A 181 -28.38 -1.00 3.47
N ASP A 182 -29.71 -0.90 3.46
CA ASP A 182 -30.50 -0.65 4.66
C ASP A 182 -30.20 -1.72 5.71
N VAL A 183 -29.70 -1.29 6.85
CA VAL A 183 -29.43 -2.16 8.01
C VAL A 183 -30.76 -2.63 8.60
N LYS A 184 -30.94 -3.95 8.72
CA LYS A 184 -32.16 -4.56 9.27
C LYS A 184 -31.87 -5.27 10.59
N ILE A 185 -32.91 -5.41 11.42
CA ILE A 185 -32.86 -6.23 12.64
C ILE A 185 -32.39 -7.64 12.27
N GLY A 186 -31.42 -8.15 13.01
CA GLY A 186 -30.77 -9.44 12.80
C GLY A 186 -29.45 -9.36 12.02
N ASP A 187 -29.18 -8.26 11.33
CA ASP A 187 -27.93 -8.08 10.58
C ASP A 187 -26.71 -8.00 11.50
N LEU A 188 -25.57 -8.43 10.97
CA LEU A 188 -24.27 -8.15 11.57
C LEU A 188 -23.79 -6.79 11.11
N VAL A 189 -23.34 -5.97 12.06
CA VAL A 189 -22.95 -4.58 11.79
C VAL A 189 -21.64 -4.23 12.46
N LEU A 190 -20.84 -3.39 11.80
CA LEU A 190 -19.74 -2.66 12.42
C LEU A 190 -20.32 -1.41 13.06
N LEU A 191 -20.21 -1.29 14.38
CA LEU A 191 -20.65 -0.12 15.12
C LEU A 191 -19.49 0.58 15.83
N LYS A 192 -19.65 1.88 16.01
CA LYS A 192 -18.82 2.72 16.87
C LYS A 192 -19.70 3.24 18.01
N ILE A 193 -19.25 3.12 19.25
CA ILE A 193 -19.93 3.67 20.42
C ILE A 193 -19.41 5.10 20.63
N LEU A 194 -20.31 6.08 20.74
CA LEU A 194 -20.00 7.52 20.73
C LEU A 194 -19.84 8.14 22.12
N ASN A 195 -19.63 7.33 23.16
CA ASN A 195 -19.65 7.82 24.54
C ASN A 195 -18.48 8.77 24.82
N LYS A 196 -18.77 9.94 25.40
CA LYS A 196 -17.82 11.04 25.64
C LYS A 196 -16.81 10.77 26.76
N ASP A 197 -17.11 9.84 27.67
CA ASP A 197 -16.35 9.70 28.93
C ASP A 197 -15.50 8.42 29.06
N ARG A 198 -15.46 7.56 28.05
CA ARG A 198 -14.60 6.36 28.10
C ARG A 198 -13.91 6.09 26.77
N TYR A 199 -12.60 5.94 26.86
CA TYR A 199 -11.67 5.44 25.84
C TYR A 199 -12.15 4.14 25.18
N TYR A 200 -13.05 4.25 24.20
CA TYR A 200 -13.31 3.19 23.23
C TYR A 200 -13.48 3.81 21.85
N ASN A 201 -12.37 4.33 21.30
CA ASN A 201 -12.20 4.49 19.84
C ASN A 201 -12.07 3.11 19.15
N CYS A 202 -12.84 2.12 19.60
CA CYS A 202 -12.82 0.77 19.10
C CYS A 202 -14.12 0.53 18.33
N ASN A 203 -14.00 -0.03 17.13
CA ASN A 203 -15.15 -0.48 16.37
C ASN A 203 -15.48 -1.91 16.81
N PHE A 204 -16.77 -2.21 16.96
CA PHE A 204 -17.25 -3.52 17.39
C PHE A 204 -18.09 -4.15 16.28
N ILE A 205 -18.05 -5.47 16.17
CA ILE A 205 -18.97 -6.21 15.30
C ILE A 205 -19.98 -6.95 16.16
N ARG A 206 -21.26 -6.66 15.96
CA ARG A 206 -22.36 -7.20 16.77
C ARG A 206 -23.56 -7.49 15.89
N ARG A 207 -24.44 -8.35 16.39
CA ARG A 207 -25.77 -8.52 15.79
C ARG A 207 -26.68 -7.38 16.23
N TYR A 208 -27.21 -6.64 15.27
CA TYR A 208 -28.16 -5.57 15.50
C TYR A 208 -29.54 -6.13 15.83
N MET A 209 -30.12 -5.72 16.95
CA MET A 209 -31.41 -6.16 17.47
C MET A 209 -32.16 -4.97 18.06
N ILE A 210 -33.47 -5.12 18.24
CA ILE A 210 -34.28 -4.25 19.10
C ILE A 210 -34.80 -5.13 20.24
N ASP A 211 -34.67 -4.68 21.48
CA ASP A 211 -35.18 -5.41 22.64
C ASP A 211 -36.69 -5.20 22.84
N GLU A 212 -37.28 -5.91 23.81
CA GLU A 212 -38.71 -5.87 24.11
C GLU A 212 -39.21 -4.47 24.52
N MET A 213 -38.30 -3.59 24.96
CA MET A 213 -38.60 -2.21 25.34
C MET A 213 -38.40 -1.22 24.19
N GLY A 214 -38.07 -1.71 22.99
CA GLY A 214 -37.80 -0.86 21.83
C GLY A 214 -36.41 -0.22 21.83
N LYS A 215 -35.50 -0.62 22.73
CA LYS A 215 -34.12 -0.10 22.75
C LYS A 215 -33.22 -0.85 21.77
N TYR A 216 -32.18 -0.17 21.28
CA TYR A 216 -31.21 -0.76 20.37
C TYR A 216 -30.28 -1.69 21.15
N LEU A 217 -30.20 -2.94 20.69
CA LEU A 217 -29.39 -3.98 21.30
C LEU A 217 -28.35 -4.48 20.29
N PHE A 218 -27.07 -4.39 20.64
CA PHE A 218 -25.96 -4.89 19.86
C PHE A 218 -25.39 -6.13 20.55
N LYS A 219 -25.83 -7.30 20.10
CA LYS A 219 -25.61 -8.57 20.76
C LYS A 219 -24.31 -9.24 20.31
N ALA A 220 -23.47 -9.63 21.27
CA ALA A 220 -22.37 -10.57 21.05
C ALA A 220 -22.94 -11.99 20.96
N ILE A 221 -22.35 -12.85 20.12
CA ILE A 221 -22.78 -14.25 20.01
C ILE A 221 -22.15 -15.06 21.14
N ASP A 222 -20.87 -14.82 21.44
CA ASP A 222 -20.20 -15.41 22.59
C ASP A 222 -20.65 -14.70 23.87
N PRO A 223 -21.29 -15.40 24.83
CA PRO A 223 -21.80 -14.81 26.07
C PRO A 223 -20.69 -14.28 27.00
N ASN A 224 -19.43 -14.66 26.78
CA ASN A 224 -18.30 -14.13 27.55
C ASN A 224 -17.94 -12.68 27.16
N PHE A 225 -18.52 -12.17 26.06
CA PHE A 225 -18.30 -10.81 25.59
C PHE A 225 -19.53 -9.93 25.84
N PRO A 226 -19.33 -8.63 26.13
CA PRO A 226 -20.43 -7.74 26.41
C PRO A 226 -21.30 -7.49 25.16
N SER A 227 -22.60 -7.53 25.41
CA SER A 227 -23.62 -6.95 24.52
C SER A 227 -23.96 -5.54 25.01
N PHE A 228 -24.32 -4.66 24.07
CA PHE A 228 -24.56 -3.26 24.39
C PHE A 228 -26.04 -2.91 24.19
N ARG A 229 -26.66 -2.33 25.20
CA ARG A 229 -27.95 -1.64 25.08
C ARG A 229 -27.67 -0.16 25.01
N LEU A 230 -28.02 0.46 23.89
CA LEU A 230 -27.68 1.84 23.59
C LEU A 230 -28.92 2.61 23.12
N GLU A 231 -28.90 3.91 23.35
CA GLU A 231 -29.90 4.85 22.85
C GLU A 231 -29.46 5.51 21.55
N LYS A 232 -30.41 6.09 20.82
CA LYS A 232 -30.12 6.81 19.58
C LYS A 232 -29.17 7.98 19.91
N GLY A 233 -28.04 8.03 19.20
CA GLY A 233 -26.99 9.05 19.43
C GLY A 233 -25.85 8.57 20.33
N GLU A 234 -25.98 7.43 21.00
CA GLU A 234 -24.86 6.79 21.73
C GLU A 234 -24.01 5.88 20.84
N PHE A 235 -24.43 5.68 19.58
CA PHE A 235 -23.74 4.83 18.62
C PHE A 235 -23.89 5.37 17.20
N GLU A 236 -22.98 4.90 16.35
CA GLU A 236 -23.02 5.04 14.91
C GLU A 236 -22.83 3.64 14.30
N ILE A 237 -23.77 3.21 13.46
CA ILE A 237 -23.57 2.02 12.63
C ILE A 237 -22.80 2.47 11.40
N LEU A 238 -21.55 2.02 11.30
CA LEU A 238 -20.66 2.38 10.21
C LEU A 238 -21.00 1.57 8.95
N TYR A 239 -21.15 0.25 9.11
CA TYR A 239 -21.37 -0.65 7.98
C TYR A 239 -22.18 -1.90 8.36
N LYS A 240 -22.82 -2.50 7.35
CA LYS A 240 -23.32 -3.87 7.40
C LYS A 240 -22.21 -4.85 7.00
N VAL A 241 -22.11 -5.97 7.70
CA VAL A 241 -21.26 -7.10 7.30
C VAL A 241 -21.96 -7.87 6.18
N ASP A 242 -21.29 -7.98 5.04
CA ASP A 242 -21.82 -8.65 3.85
C ASP A 242 -21.29 -10.09 3.73
N ARG A 243 -19.97 -10.26 3.88
CA ARG A 243 -19.30 -11.55 3.73
C ARG A 243 -18.20 -11.73 4.77
N ILE A 244 -17.99 -12.98 5.19
CA ILE A 244 -16.90 -13.38 6.08
C ILE A 244 -16.03 -14.39 5.33
N THR A 245 -14.73 -14.15 5.30
CA THR A 245 -13.72 -15.05 4.72
C THR A 245 -12.92 -15.67 5.85
N LYS A 246 -12.90 -17.01 5.91
CA LYS A 246 -12.16 -17.73 6.94
C LYS A 246 -10.65 -17.52 6.76
N LYS A 247 -9.94 -17.45 7.88
CA LYS A 247 -8.47 -17.42 7.86
C LYS A 247 -7.97 -18.72 7.20
N VAL A 248 -7.09 -18.58 6.21
CA VAL A 248 -6.31 -19.70 5.64
C VAL A 248 -5.15 -20.00 6.59
#